data_AF-A0A818Q4P9-F1
#
_entry.id   AF-A0A818Q4P9-F1
#
_cell.length_a   1.000
_cell.length_b   1.000
_cell.length_c   1.000
_cell.angle_alpha   90.00
_cell.angle_beta   90.00
_cell.angle_gamma   90.00
#
_symmetry.space_group_name_H-M   'P 1'
#
loop_
_entity.id
_entity.type
_entity.pdbx_description
1 polymer ?
#
loop_
_entity_poly.entity_id
_entity_poly.type
_entity_poly.pdbx_seq_one_letter_code
_entity_poly.pdbx_strand_id
1 'polypeptide(L)'
;MSKKDNRKWISLIALVLQTTSLVLLLRYSKTIKTEQYLSSTAIVTAEIIKGLICIVLVWLESDRSMNRLFRVIKQEIYAKPYDTSKLAIPSGLYAIQNNLLFIALSYLNAATYQVTYQLKILTTALCSVVIRKKIIEKHQWFSLFILTIGVAFVTWPSSDEIHKRSTAQSQATWLQQLMGFGAVLIASFTSGFAGVYYEEILKTESTSIWIRNIQLGNQKLAYIEFWSFHVSCSMFHYKTFNQLI
;
A
#
# COMPACT_ATOMS: atom_id res chain seq x y z
N MET A 1 -27.45 13.69 -16.48
CA MET A 1 -26.39 12.99 -15.72
C MET A 1 -26.61 13.24 -14.23
N SER A 2 -26.82 12.19 -13.42
CA SER A 2 -27.15 12.35 -11.99
C SER A 2 -25.98 12.96 -11.21
N LYS A 3 -26.25 13.86 -10.24
CA LYS A 3 -25.23 14.44 -9.32
C LYS A 3 -24.32 13.37 -8.69
N LYS A 4 -24.79 12.13 -8.56
CA LYS A 4 -24.02 10.99 -8.02
C LYS A 4 -22.94 10.49 -9.00
N ASP A 5 -23.17 10.56 -10.31
CA ASP A 5 -22.21 10.10 -11.31
C ASP A 5 -21.09 11.12 -11.53
N ASN A 6 -21.41 12.42 -11.44
CA ASN A 6 -20.40 13.48 -11.49
C ASN A 6 -19.38 13.33 -10.35
N ARG A 7 -19.82 12.97 -9.13
CA ARG A 7 -18.91 12.75 -7.99
C ARG A 7 -17.95 11.58 -8.21
N LYS A 8 -18.40 10.49 -8.85
CA LYS A 8 -17.54 9.34 -9.16
C LYS A 8 -16.43 9.72 -10.14
N TRP A 9 -16.78 10.44 -11.20
CA TRP A 9 -15.82 10.90 -12.21
C TRP A 9 -14.83 11.91 -11.64
N ILE A 10 -15.31 12.87 -10.84
CA ILE A 10 -14.43 13.83 -10.14
C ILE A 10 -13.44 13.08 -9.24
N SER A 11 -13.91 12.09 -8.47
CA SER A 11 -13.03 11.27 -7.61
C SER A 11 -12.01 10.48 -8.43
N LEU A 12 -12.41 9.92 -9.58
CA LEU A 12 -11.53 9.14 -10.43
C LEU A 12 -10.44 10.01 -11.08
N ILE A 13 -10.82 11.17 -11.62
CA ILE A 13 -9.87 12.13 -12.20
C ILE A 13 -8.92 12.66 -11.13
N ALA A 14 -9.43 13.02 -9.96
CA ALA A 14 -8.60 13.47 -8.83
C ALA A 14 -7.60 12.38 -8.41
N LEU A 15 -8.02 11.11 -8.33
CA LEU A 15 -7.14 9.99 -7.99
C LEU A 15 -6.03 9.79 -9.02
N VAL A 16 -6.35 9.88 -10.31
CA VAL A 16 -5.36 9.75 -11.40
C VAL A 16 -4.36 10.90 -11.36
N LEU A 17 -4.84 12.14 -11.23
CA LEU A 17 -3.97 13.32 -11.14
C LEU A 17 -3.08 13.27 -9.90
N GLN A 18 -3.63 12.89 -8.75
CA GLN A 18 -2.88 12.74 -7.51
C GLN A 18 -1.79 11.68 -7.64
N THR A 19 -2.13 10.50 -8.15
CA THR A 19 -1.19 9.38 -8.28
C THR A 19 -0.07 9.73 -9.26
N THR A 20 -0.40 10.37 -10.38
CA THR A 20 0.59 10.81 -11.38
C THR A 20 1.50 11.89 -10.82
N SER A 21 0.94 12.90 -10.15
CA SER A 21 1.70 13.98 -9.53
C SER A 21 2.65 13.45 -8.45
N LEU A 22 2.20 12.50 -7.63
CA LEU A 22 3.02 11.85 -6.62
C LEU A 22 4.24 11.16 -7.24
N VAL A 23 4.04 10.37 -8.30
CA VAL A 23 5.13 9.66 -8.97
C VAL A 23 6.15 10.64 -9.57
N LEU A 24 5.67 11.70 -10.23
CA LEU A 24 6.54 12.73 -10.81
C LEU A 24 7.33 13.49 -9.74
N LEU A 25 6.68 13.91 -8.66
CA LEU A 25 7.33 14.60 -7.54
C LEU A 25 8.37 13.71 -6.85
N LEU A 26 8.08 12.43 -6.67
CA LEU A 26 9.04 11.47 -6.10
C LEU A 26 10.26 11.29 -7.01
N ARG A 27 10.06 11.20 -8.32
CA ARG A 27 11.16 11.11 -9.30
C ARG A 27 12.01 12.38 -9.29
N TYR A 28 11.36 13.55 -9.35
CA TYR A 28 12.02 14.86 -9.30
C TYR A 28 12.83 15.06 -8.01
N SER A 29 12.25 14.70 -6.86
CA SER A 29 12.89 14.78 -5.55
C SER A 29 14.18 13.95 -5.48
N LYS A 30 14.15 12.73 -6.05
CA LYS A 30 15.31 11.83 -6.09
C LYS A 30 16.39 12.22 -7.09
N THR A 31 16.06 12.96 -8.15
CA THR A 31 17.05 13.38 -9.15
C THR A 31 17.84 14.64 -8.78
N ILE A 32 17.36 15.45 -7.82
CA ILE A 32 17.95 16.76 -7.50
C ILE A 32 18.75 16.77 -6.20
N LYS A 33 18.44 15.92 -5.22
CA LYS A 33 19.14 15.89 -3.93
C LYS A 33 20.17 14.77 -3.84
N THR A 34 21.40 15.14 -3.51
CA THR A 34 22.53 14.23 -3.24
C THR A 34 22.33 13.40 -1.96
N GLU A 35 21.57 13.90 -0.99
CA GLU A 35 21.21 13.15 0.22
C GLU A 35 19.78 12.57 0.13
N GLN A 36 19.69 11.25 0.26
CA GLN A 36 18.44 10.51 0.16
C GLN A 36 17.64 10.62 1.46
N TYR A 37 16.38 11.03 1.37
CA TYR A 37 15.47 10.98 2.52
C TYR A 37 15.16 9.53 2.89
N LEU A 38 15.03 9.25 4.19
CA LEU A 38 14.55 7.97 4.70
C LEU A 38 13.10 7.77 4.25
N SER A 39 12.86 6.69 3.50
CA SER A 39 11.52 6.34 2.99
C SER A 39 10.49 6.18 4.13
N SER A 40 10.92 5.76 5.32
CA SER A 40 10.07 5.63 6.51
C SER A 40 9.51 6.97 6.98
N THR A 41 10.33 8.02 7.05
CA THR A 41 9.89 9.36 7.50
C THR A 41 8.82 9.92 6.58
N ALA A 42 9.01 9.79 5.26
CA ALA A 42 8.01 10.25 4.28
C ALA A 42 6.66 9.55 4.44
N ILE A 43 6.67 8.24 4.73
CA ILE A 43 5.45 7.46 4.98
C ILE A 43 4.77 7.92 6.29
N VAL A 44 5.53 8.10 7.37
CA VAL A 44 5.00 8.57 8.66
C VAL A 44 4.37 9.96 8.53
N THR A 45 5.08 10.91 7.92
CA THR A 45 4.55 12.27 7.67
C THR A 45 3.29 12.23 6.82
N ALA A 46 3.23 11.37 5.79
CA ALA A 46 2.04 11.21 4.97
C ALA A 46 0.85 10.65 5.75
N GLU A 47 1.06 9.67 6.65
CA GLU A 47 -0.01 9.15 7.50
C GLU A 47 -0.48 10.18 8.55
N ILE A 48 0.42 10.99 9.10
CA ILE A 48 0.05 12.10 10.01
C ILE A 48 -0.84 13.12 9.28
N ILE A 49 -0.45 13.56 8.09
CA ILE A 49 -1.24 14.52 7.30
C ILE A 49 -2.62 13.94 6.96
N LYS A 50 -2.70 12.68 6.51
CA LYS A 50 -3.98 12.00 6.25
C LYS A 50 -4.84 11.92 7.51
N GLY A 51 -4.24 11.64 8.66
CA GLY A 51 -4.92 11.62 9.96
C GLY A 51 -5.54 12.98 10.30
N LEU A 52 -4.76 14.06 10.17
CA LEU A 52 -5.25 15.43 10.39
C LEU A 52 -6.42 15.78 9.46
N ILE A 53 -6.30 15.47 8.17
CA ILE A 53 -7.38 15.69 7.19
C ILE A 53 -8.64 14.91 7.59
N CYS A 54 -8.51 13.64 7.98
CA CYS A 54 -9.65 12.83 8.40
C CYS A 54 -10.32 13.40 9.66
N ILE A 55 -9.55 13.90 10.63
CA ILE A 55 -10.10 14.55 11.84
C ILE A 55 -10.90 15.80 11.46
N VAL A 56 -10.37 16.64 10.57
CA VAL A 56 -11.07 17.84 10.08
C VAL A 56 -12.36 17.46 9.35
N LEU A 57 -12.36 16.39 8.55
CA LEU A 57 -13.56 15.95 7.84
C LEU A 57 -14.61 15.36 8.78
N VAL A 58 -14.22 14.58 9.80
CA VAL A 58 -15.13 14.12 10.86
C VAL A 58 -15.72 15.30 11.63
N TRP A 59 -14.94 16.35 11.86
CA TRP A 59 -15.43 17.56 12.50
C TRP A 59 -16.51 18.27 11.67
N LEU A 60 -16.29 18.37 10.36
CA LEU A 60 -17.27 18.94 9.43
C LEU A 60 -18.54 18.08 9.34
N GLU A 61 -18.42 16.75 9.41
CA GLU A 61 -19.54 15.81 9.43
C GLU A 61 -20.33 15.87 10.76
N SER A 62 -19.69 16.33 11.84
CA SER A 62 -20.27 16.40 13.19
C SER A 62 -20.94 17.75 13.54
N ASP A 63 -21.47 18.47 12.55
CA ASP A 63 -22.06 19.81 12.69
C ASP A 63 -21.12 20.84 13.35
N ARG A 64 -19.80 20.69 13.16
CA ARG A 64 -18.76 21.52 13.78
C ARG A 64 -18.73 21.51 15.31
N SER A 65 -19.39 20.55 15.97
CA SER A 65 -19.36 20.42 17.43
C SER A 65 -18.13 19.64 17.92
N MET A 66 -17.26 20.27 18.71
CA MET A 66 -16.09 19.64 19.34
C MET A 66 -16.49 18.48 20.26
N ASN A 67 -17.55 18.65 21.05
CA ASN A 67 -18.01 17.61 22.00
C ASN A 67 -18.52 16.37 21.26
N ARG A 68 -19.16 16.55 20.10
CA ARG A 68 -19.62 15.44 19.27
C ARG A 68 -18.45 14.71 18.61
N LEU A 69 -17.44 15.44 18.13
CA LEU A 69 -16.20 14.86 17.59
C LEU A 69 -15.48 14.00 18.64
N PHE A 70 -15.23 14.53 19.84
CA PHE A 70 -14.57 13.77 20.90
C PHE A 70 -15.38 12.55 21.32
N ARG A 71 -16.72 12.66 21.38
CA ARG A 71 -17.59 11.52 21.68
C ARG A 71 -17.52 10.44 20.59
N VAL A 72 -17.57 10.82 19.32
CA VAL A 72 -17.50 9.89 18.17
C VAL A 72 -16.14 9.19 18.13
N ILE A 73 -15.04 9.94 18.28
CA ILE A 73 -13.69 9.38 18.34
C ILE A 73 -13.57 8.43 19.54
N LYS A 74 -14.03 8.83 20.73
CA LYS A 74 -13.96 7.99 21.93
C LYS A 74 -14.81 6.72 21.79
N GLN A 75 -16.02 6.82 21.24
CA GLN A 75 -16.92 5.68 21.08
C GLN A 75 -16.46 4.72 19.99
N GLU A 76 -16.04 5.22 18.83
CA GLU A 76 -15.68 4.36 17.70
C GLU A 76 -14.24 3.85 17.78
N ILE A 77 -13.31 4.57 18.42
CA ILE A 77 -11.92 4.11 18.58
C ILE A 77 -11.72 3.33 19.89
N TYR A 78 -12.19 3.86 21.03
CA TYR A 78 -11.91 3.25 22.34
C TYR A 78 -13.01 2.30 22.81
N ALA A 79 -14.28 2.54 22.49
CA ALA A 79 -15.38 1.69 22.99
C ALA A 79 -15.67 0.47 22.08
N LYS A 80 -15.12 0.42 20.86
CA LYS A 80 -15.21 -0.73 19.94
C LYS A 80 -13.82 -1.26 19.52
N PRO A 81 -13.04 -1.82 20.45
CA PRO A 81 -11.75 -2.40 20.11
C PRO A 81 -11.85 -3.59 19.13
N TYR A 82 -12.98 -4.30 19.12
CA TYR A 82 -13.21 -5.44 18.22
C TYR A 82 -13.30 -5.02 16.74
N ASP A 83 -13.94 -3.90 16.43
CA ASP A 83 -14.01 -3.40 15.05
C ASP A 83 -12.69 -2.76 14.60
N THR A 84 -11.92 -2.23 15.56
CA THR A 84 -10.56 -1.72 15.32
C THR A 84 -9.57 -2.86 15.08
N SER A 85 -9.72 -4.00 15.78
CA SER A 85 -8.83 -5.16 15.60
C SER A 85 -9.04 -5.86 14.25
N LYS A 86 -10.26 -5.82 13.68
CA LYS A 86 -10.47 -6.26 12.28
C LYS A 86 -9.62 -5.48 11.29
N LEU A 87 -9.37 -4.18 11.54
CA LEU A 87 -8.49 -3.35 10.71
C LEU A 87 -6.99 -3.60 10.95
N ALA A 88 -6.63 -4.34 12.00
CA ALA A 88 -5.26 -4.82 12.21
C ALA A 88 -4.86 -5.86 11.14
N ILE A 89 -5.82 -6.69 10.68
CA ILE A 89 -5.57 -7.69 9.63
C ILE A 89 -5.08 -7.03 8.33
N PRO A 90 -5.82 -6.11 7.68
CA PRO A 90 -5.38 -5.50 6.43
C PRO A 90 -4.10 -4.66 6.62
N SER A 91 -3.94 -3.97 7.74
CA SER A 91 -2.72 -3.19 8.02
C SER A 91 -1.47 -4.08 8.20
N GLY A 92 -1.58 -5.18 8.95
CA GLY A 92 -0.52 -6.18 9.08
C GLY A 92 -0.18 -6.85 7.75
N LEU A 93 -1.18 -7.20 6.94
CA LEU A 93 -0.96 -7.73 5.60
C LEU A 93 -0.27 -6.72 4.67
N TYR A 94 -0.60 -5.43 4.76
CA TYR A 94 0.15 -4.39 4.03
C TYR A 94 1.59 -4.24 4.51
N ALA A 95 1.85 -4.39 5.82
CA ALA A 95 3.21 -4.37 6.36
C ALA A 95 4.02 -5.58 5.86
N ILE A 96 3.43 -6.78 5.88
CA ILE A 96 4.00 -8.00 5.32
C ILE A 96 4.29 -7.79 3.83
N GLN A 97 3.31 -7.32 3.07
CA GLN A 97 3.47 -7.01 1.65
C GLN A 97 4.70 -6.13 1.40
N ASN A 98 4.83 -5.01 2.11
CA ASN A 98 5.95 -4.09 1.92
C ASN A 98 7.29 -4.79 2.15
N ASN A 99 7.40 -5.64 3.17
CA ASN A 99 8.60 -6.44 3.43
C ASN A 99 8.92 -7.42 2.30
N LEU A 100 7.92 -8.17 1.82
CA LEU A 100 8.13 -9.09 0.69
C LEU A 100 8.54 -8.35 -0.59
N LEU A 101 8.05 -7.13 -0.80
CA LEU A 101 8.46 -6.31 -1.95
C LEU A 101 9.92 -5.87 -1.84
N PHE A 102 10.42 -5.56 -0.63
CA PHE A 102 11.84 -5.30 -0.43
C PHE A 102 12.69 -6.55 -0.71
N ILE A 103 12.29 -7.70 -0.19
CA ILE A 103 12.97 -8.99 -0.45
C ILE A 103 13.00 -9.28 -1.96
N ALA A 104 11.88 -9.08 -2.65
CA ALA A 104 11.80 -9.26 -4.09
C ALA A 104 12.74 -8.32 -4.87
N LEU A 105 12.82 -7.05 -4.48
CA LEU A 105 13.73 -6.08 -5.11
C LEU A 105 15.21 -6.44 -4.93
N SER A 106 15.56 -7.17 -3.87
CA SER A 106 16.93 -7.65 -3.65
C SER A 106 17.31 -8.82 -4.54
N TYR A 107 16.34 -9.58 -5.06
CA TYR A 107 16.58 -10.81 -5.83
C TYR A 107 16.09 -10.77 -7.29
N LEU A 108 15.19 -9.85 -7.65
CA LEU A 108 14.68 -9.65 -9.01
C LEU A 108 15.13 -8.33 -9.61
N ASN A 109 15.42 -8.34 -10.91
CA ASN A 109 15.74 -7.10 -11.62
C ASN A 109 14.48 -6.21 -11.68
N ALA A 110 14.67 -4.92 -11.97
CA ALA A 110 13.55 -3.97 -11.98
C ALA A 110 12.44 -4.35 -12.98
N ALA A 111 12.80 -4.92 -14.14
CA ALA A 111 11.84 -5.24 -15.20
C ALA A 111 10.92 -6.38 -14.79
N THR A 112 11.52 -7.49 -14.36
CA THR A 112 10.84 -8.67 -13.86
C THR A 112 10.01 -8.34 -12.63
N TYR A 113 10.55 -7.55 -11.69
CA TYR A 113 9.81 -7.10 -10.51
C TYR A 113 8.54 -6.32 -10.89
N GLN A 114 8.67 -5.30 -11.74
CA GLN A 114 7.54 -4.43 -12.11
C GLN A 114 6.44 -5.20 -12.83
N VAL A 115 6.80 -5.99 -13.84
CA VAL A 115 5.84 -6.79 -14.63
C VAL A 115 5.14 -7.82 -13.73
N THR A 116 5.88 -8.52 -12.88
CA THR A 116 5.32 -9.55 -12.00
C THR A 116 4.40 -8.93 -10.94
N TYR A 117 4.71 -7.74 -10.44
CA TYR A 117 3.89 -7.08 -9.42
C TYR A 117 2.51 -6.65 -9.95
N GLN A 118 2.35 -6.43 -11.25
CA GLN A 118 1.03 -6.11 -11.84
C GLN A 118 0.04 -7.28 -11.77
N LEU A 119 0.50 -8.50 -11.49
CA LEU A 119 -0.37 -9.63 -11.19
C LEU A 119 -1.31 -9.33 -10.00
N LYS A 120 -0.97 -8.36 -9.15
CA LYS A 120 -1.83 -7.80 -8.11
C LYS A 120 -3.22 -7.43 -8.63
N ILE A 121 -3.36 -6.95 -9.87
CA ILE A 121 -4.66 -6.61 -10.46
C ILE A 121 -5.53 -7.86 -10.57
N LEU A 122 -4.96 -8.95 -11.07
CA LEU A 122 -5.64 -10.25 -11.20
C LEU A 122 -5.95 -10.86 -9.83
N THR A 123 -4.99 -10.84 -8.89
CA THR A 123 -5.23 -11.38 -7.53
C THR A 123 -6.32 -10.60 -6.80
N THR A 124 -6.36 -9.27 -6.94
CA THR A 124 -7.42 -8.43 -6.35
C THR A 124 -8.79 -8.78 -6.93
N ALA A 125 -8.89 -8.97 -8.26
CA ALA A 125 -10.12 -9.38 -8.89
C ALA A 125 -10.58 -10.77 -8.41
N LEU A 126 -9.67 -11.75 -8.33
CA LEU A 126 -9.95 -13.08 -7.79
C LEU A 126 -10.42 -13.01 -6.34
N CYS A 127 -9.73 -12.26 -5.48
CA CYS A 127 -10.15 -12.03 -4.10
C CYS A 127 -11.53 -11.36 -4.04
N SER A 128 -11.85 -10.42 -4.94
CA SER A 128 -13.17 -9.78 -5.00
C SER A 128 -14.29 -10.76 -5.38
N VAL A 129 -14.01 -11.76 -6.21
CA VAL A 129 -14.97 -12.82 -6.54
C VAL A 129 -15.17 -13.75 -5.34
N VAL A 130 -14.08 -14.17 -4.68
CA VAL A 130 -14.14 -15.13 -3.57
C VAL A 130 -14.78 -14.53 -2.32
N ILE A 131 -14.29 -13.36 -1.88
CA ILE A 131 -14.69 -12.74 -0.60
C ILE A 131 -16.05 -12.05 -0.74
N ARG A 132 -16.20 -11.19 -1.77
CA ARG A 132 -17.43 -10.41 -1.96
C ARG A 132 -18.49 -11.13 -2.81
N LYS A 133 -18.25 -12.38 -3.21
CA LYS A 133 -19.13 -13.18 -4.09
C LYS A 133 -19.56 -12.42 -5.36
N LYS A 134 -18.68 -11.55 -5.87
CA LYS A 134 -18.99 -10.72 -7.03
C LYS A 134 -18.94 -11.58 -8.29
N ILE A 135 -20.00 -11.55 -9.08
CA ILE A 135 -20.03 -12.21 -10.39
C ILE A 135 -19.31 -11.30 -11.38
N ILE A 136 -18.20 -11.76 -11.95
CA ILE A 136 -17.46 -11.08 -13.02
C ILE A 136 -17.73 -11.84 -14.30
N GLU A 137 -18.29 -11.17 -15.29
CA GLU A 137 -18.61 -11.77 -16.58
C GLU A 137 -17.35 -12.05 -17.42
N LYS A 138 -17.45 -13.00 -18.36
CA LYS A 138 -16.31 -13.41 -19.21
C LYS A 138 -15.66 -12.24 -19.96
N HIS A 139 -16.46 -11.26 -20.40
CA HIS A 139 -15.96 -10.07 -21.10
C HIS A 139 -15.17 -9.12 -20.17
N GLN A 140 -15.56 -9.04 -18.89
CA GLN A 140 -14.86 -8.24 -17.88
C GLN A 140 -13.54 -8.89 -17.49
N TRP A 141 -13.49 -10.23 -17.42
CA TRP A 141 -12.24 -10.97 -17.26
C TRP A 141 -11.27 -10.71 -18.40
N PHE A 142 -11.75 -10.75 -19.64
CA PHE A 142 -10.90 -10.44 -20.80
C PHE A 142 -10.36 -9.00 -20.73
N SER A 143 -11.22 -8.04 -20.38
CA SER A 143 -10.82 -6.64 -20.18
C SER A 143 -9.77 -6.49 -19.06
N LEU A 144 -9.90 -7.26 -17.97
CA LEU A 144 -8.95 -7.28 -16.86
C LEU A 144 -7.57 -7.83 -17.27
N PHE A 145 -7.55 -8.87 -18.10
CA PHE A 145 -6.30 -9.40 -18.67
C PHE A 145 -5.62 -8.37 -19.57
N ILE A 146 -6.36 -7.75 -20.49
CA ILE A 146 -5.84 -6.68 -21.35
C ILE A 146 -5.29 -5.53 -20.51
N LEU A 147 -6.02 -5.11 -19.48
CA LEU A 147 -5.56 -4.05 -18.56
C LEU A 147 -4.25 -4.43 -17.87
N THR A 148 -4.14 -5.66 -17.36
CA THR A 148 -2.94 -6.14 -16.67
C THR A 148 -1.73 -6.14 -17.61
N ILE A 149 -1.92 -6.62 -18.84
CA ILE A 149 -0.87 -6.62 -19.88
C ILE A 149 -0.48 -5.19 -20.24
N GLY A 150 -1.45 -4.30 -20.48
CA GLY A 150 -1.19 -2.90 -20.82
C GLY A 150 -0.42 -2.16 -19.73
N VAL A 151 -0.79 -2.36 -18.46
CA VAL A 151 -0.06 -1.79 -17.32
C VAL A 151 1.36 -2.37 -17.23
N ALA A 152 1.52 -3.69 -17.42
CA ALA A 152 2.85 -4.32 -17.43
C ALA A 152 3.78 -3.72 -18.50
N PHE A 153 3.27 -3.49 -19.72
CA PHE A 153 4.02 -2.83 -20.79
C PHE A 153 4.42 -1.41 -20.44
N VAL A 154 3.51 -0.60 -19.89
CA VAL A 154 3.79 0.80 -19.49
C VAL A 154 4.82 0.87 -18.36
N THR A 155 4.87 -0.13 -17.49
CA THR A 155 5.83 -0.19 -16.36
C THR A 155 7.16 -0.83 -16.69
N TRP A 156 7.42 -1.15 -17.96
CA TRP A 156 8.70 -1.70 -18.37
C TRP A 156 9.83 -0.68 -18.15
N PRO A 157 10.89 -1.00 -17.39
CA PRO A 157 11.98 -0.06 -17.13
C PRO A 157 12.87 0.12 -18.36
N SER A 158 13.42 1.32 -18.51
CA SER A 158 14.36 1.66 -19.59
C SER A 158 15.69 0.92 -19.45
N SER A 159 16.36 0.66 -20.58
CA SER A 159 17.62 -0.11 -20.66
C SER A 159 18.73 0.38 -19.73
N ASP A 160 18.78 1.68 -19.43
CA ASP A 160 19.76 2.28 -18.52
C ASP A 160 19.56 1.85 -17.03
N GLU A 161 18.32 1.64 -16.60
CA GLU A 161 18.01 1.11 -15.25
C GLU A 161 18.32 -0.39 -15.16
N ILE A 162 18.23 -1.10 -16.29
CA ILE A 162 18.57 -2.52 -16.40
C ILE A 162 20.08 -2.68 -16.21
N HIS A 163 20.92 -1.90 -16.91
CA HIS A 163 22.37 -2.03 -16.81
C HIS A 163 22.95 -1.69 -15.42
N LYS A 164 22.43 -0.66 -14.73
CA LYS A 164 22.94 -0.25 -13.40
C LYS A 164 22.66 -1.26 -12.29
N ARG A 165 21.58 -2.04 -12.37
CA ARG A 165 21.23 -3.06 -11.37
C ARG A 165 21.66 -4.48 -11.76
N SER A 166 21.79 -4.78 -13.06
CA SER A 166 22.33 -6.06 -13.53
C SER A 166 23.76 -6.32 -13.04
N THR A 167 24.59 -5.29 -12.84
CA THR A 167 25.96 -5.46 -12.33
C THR A 167 25.99 -5.88 -10.85
N ALA A 168 25.04 -5.43 -10.04
CA ALA A 168 24.90 -5.84 -8.63
C ALA A 168 24.23 -7.22 -8.47
N GLN A 169 23.55 -7.70 -9.52
CA GLN A 169 22.65 -8.84 -9.48
C GLN A 169 23.17 -10.07 -10.25
N SER A 170 24.33 -9.94 -10.90
CA SER A 170 24.96 -10.97 -11.73
C SER A 170 25.42 -12.23 -10.97
N GLN A 171 25.09 -12.36 -9.69
CA GLN A 171 25.50 -13.46 -8.82
C GLN A 171 24.32 -14.17 -8.13
N ALA A 172 23.07 -13.79 -8.46
CA ALA A 172 21.90 -14.43 -7.87
C ALA A 172 21.69 -15.85 -8.43
N THR A 173 21.82 -16.85 -7.58
CA THR A 173 21.53 -18.26 -7.91
C THR A 173 20.07 -18.43 -8.29
N TRP A 174 19.74 -19.44 -9.11
CA TRP A 174 18.36 -19.78 -9.51
C TRP A 174 17.38 -19.86 -8.32
N LEU A 175 17.85 -20.35 -7.16
CA LEU A 175 17.09 -20.39 -5.91
C LEU A 175 16.70 -18.99 -5.42
N GLN A 176 17.61 -18.02 -5.48
CA GLN A 176 17.35 -16.66 -5.02
C GLN A 176 16.37 -15.94 -5.95
N GLN A 177 16.46 -16.17 -7.27
CA GLN A 177 15.47 -15.65 -8.21
C GLN A 177 14.08 -16.24 -7.93
N LEU A 178 13.98 -17.54 -7.65
CA LEU A 178 12.73 -18.19 -7.27
C LEU A 178 12.16 -17.62 -5.96
N MET A 179 13.01 -17.34 -4.97
CA MET A 179 12.61 -16.64 -3.74
C MET A 179 12.06 -15.24 -4.04
N GLY A 180 12.69 -14.50 -4.95
CA GLY A 180 12.22 -13.20 -5.40
C GLY A 180 10.85 -13.27 -6.08
N PHE A 181 10.67 -14.22 -7.01
CA PHE A 181 9.38 -14.46 -7.67
C PHE A 181 8.29 -14.87 -6.67
N GLY A 182 8.61 -15.82 -5.78
CA GLY A 182 7.71 -16.24 -4.71
C GLY A 182 7.32 -15.06 -3.81
N ALA A 183 8.26 -14.19 -3.48
CA ALA A 183 8.00 -13.00 -2.67
C ALA A 183 7.03 -12.03 -3.37
N VAL A 184 7.20 -11.74 -4.66
CA VAL A 184 6.26 -10.87 -5.41
C VAL A 184 4.87 -11.50 -5.53
N LEU A 185 4.80 -12.81 -5.77
CA LEU A 185 3.52 -13.52 -5.87
C LEU A 185 2.76 -13.47 -4.55
N ILE A 186 3.39 -13.83 -3.43
CA ILE A 186 2.78 -13.76 -2.10
C ILE A 186 2.39 -12.31 -1.78
N ALA A 187 3.28 -11.34 -2.04
CA ALA A 187 3.00 -9.92 -1.86
C ALA A 187 1.77 -9.45 -2.66
N SER A 188 1.59 -9.97 -3.88
CA SER A 188 0.45 -9.65 -4.76
C SER A 188 -0.86 -10.25 -4.24
N PHE A 189 -0.84 -11.50 -3.77
CA PHE A 189 -1.99 -12.14 -3.15
C PHE A 189 -2.39 -11.47 -1.84
N THR A 190 -1.43 -11.23 -0.95
CA THR A 190 -1.63 -10.52 0.33
C THR A 190 -2.23 -9.13 0.10
N SER A 191 -1.78 -8.40 -0.92
CA SER A 191 -2.35 -7.09 -1.28
C SER A 191 -3.80 -7.18 -1.75
N GLY A 192 -4.08 -8.12 -2.66
CA GLY A 192 -5.42 -8.31 -3.21
C GLY A 192 -6.40 -8.70 -2.13
N PHE A 193 -5.99 -9.60 -1.24
CA PHE A 193 -6.78 -9.99 -0.08
C PHE A 193 -7.01 -8.81 0.87
N ALA A 194 -5.95 -8.10 1.30
CA ALA A 194 -6.07 -6.98 2.23
C ALA A 194 -6.96 -5.85 1.69
N GLY A 195 -6.85 -5.54 0.39
CA GLY A 195 -7.67 -4.52 -0.27
C GLY A 195 -9.14 -4.89 -0.32
N VAL A 196 -9.46 -6.13 -0.71
CA VAL A 196 -10.85 -6.60 -0.79
C VAL A 196 -11.46 -6.79 0.60
N TYR A 197 -10.68 -7.26 1.57
CA TYR A 197 -11.11 -7.38 2.96
C TYR A 197 -11.40 -6.00 3.58
N TYR A 198 -10.56 -5.00 3.32
CA TYR A 198 -10.84 -3.63 3.72
C TYR A 198 -12.09 -3.07 3.05
N GLU A 199 -12.31 -3.38 1.77
CA GLU A 199 -13.55 -3.01 1.05
C GLU A 199 -14.79 -3.67 1.67
N GLU A 200 -14.68 -4.94 2.11
CA GLU A 200 -15.76 -5.64 2.82
C GLU A 200 -16.10 -4.95 4.14
N ILE A 201 -15.09 -4.63 4.97
CA ILE A 201 -15.31 -3.90 6.23
C ILE A 201 -16.01 -2.57 5.99
N LEU A 202 -15.55 -1.80 4.99
CA LEU A 202 -16.14 -0.51 4.63
C LEU A 202 -17.60 -0.61 4.15
N LYS A 203 -18.03 -1.76 3.64
CA LYS A 203 -19.38 -1.97 3.09
C LYS A 203 -20.32 -2.65 4.06
N THR A 204 -19.81 -3.42 5.01
CA THR A 204 -20.61 -4.15 6.00
C THR A 204 -20.90 -3.31 7.24
N GLU A 205 -19.98 -2.43 7.64
CA GLU A 205 -20.09 -1.65 8.87
C GLU A 205 -20.57 -0.21 8.57
N SER A 206 -21.47 0.34 9.39
CA SER A 206 -22.09 1.66 9.16
C SER A 206 -21.24 2.85 9.64
N THR A 207 -20.03 2.58 10.12
CA THR A 207 -19.10 3.60 10.60
C THR A 207 -18.60 4.47 9.44
N SER A 208 -18.41 5.76 9.69
CA SER A 208 -17.88 6.70 8.70
C SER A 208 -16.51 6.27 8.16
N ILE A 209 -16.32 6.42 6.85
CA ILE A 209 -15.08 6.08 6.13
C ILE A 209 -13.89 6.84 6.73
N TRP A 210 -14.10 8.07 7.19
CA TRP A 210 -13.06 8.90 7.81
C TRP A 210 -12.55 8.30 9.12
N ILE A 211 -13.46 7.77 9.95
CA ILE A 211 -13.10 7.10 11.21
C ILE A 211 -12.33 5.82 10.91
N ARG A 212 -12.73 5.06 9.88
CA ARG A 212 -12.02 3.86 9.42
C ARG A 212 -10.62 4.18 8.91
N ASN A 213 -10.45 5.31 8.21
CA ASN A 213 -9.14 5.78 7.77
C ASN A 213 -8.24 6.17 8.96
N ILE A 214 -8.80 6.80 10.00
CA ILE A 214 -8.06 7.11 11.24
C ILE A 214 -7.63 5.82 11.94
N GLN A 215 -8.55 4.86 12.12
CA GLN A 215 -8.23 3.56 12.73
C GLN A 215 -7.14 2.82 11.94
N LEU A 216 -7.28 2.75 10.60
CA LEU A 216 -6.30 2.11 9.74
C LEU A 216 -4.94 2.82 9.78
N GLY A 217 -4.93 4.16 9.78
CA GLY A 217 -3.70 4.97 9.88
C GLY A 217 -2.97 4.73 11.21
N ASN A 218 -3.70 4.70 12.32
CA ASN A 218 -3.13 4.43 13.64
C ASN A 218 -2.51 3.02 13.71
N GLN A 219 -3.17 2.00 13.15
CA GLN A 219 -2.61 0.65 13.08
C GLN A 219 -1.35 0.62 12.21
N LYS A 220 -1.35 1.27 11.05
CA LYS A 220 -0.17 1.36 10.17
C LYS A 220 1.02 2.02 10.88
N LEU A 221 0.79 3.13 11.61
CA LEU A 221 1.85 3.80 12.36
C LEU A 221 2.45 2.87 13.41
N ALA A 222 1.61 2.16 14.18
CA ALA A 222 2.09 1.18 15.15
C ALA A 222 2.97 0.08 14.52
N TYR A 223 2.57 -0.43 13.34
CA TYR A 223 3.38 -1.42 12.61
C TYR A 223 4.67 -0.83 12.03
N ILE A 224 4.68 0.43 11.57
CA ILE A 224 5.87 1.11 11.06
C ILE A 224 6.87 1.37 12.18
N GLU A 225 6.41 1.78 13.36
CA GLU A 225 7.24 1.95 14.55
C GLU A 225 7.84 0.62 14.99
N PHE A 226 7.03 -0.44 15.07
CA PHE A 226 7.50 -1.78 15.40
C PHE A 226 8.55 -2.28 14.40
N TRP A 227 8.34 -2.05 13.10
CA TRP A 227 9.28 -2.43 12.06
C TRP A 227 10.57 -1.60 12.09
N SER A 228 10.47 -0.29 12.27
CA SER A 228 11.63 0.60 12.38
C SER A 228 12.47 0.28 13.62
N PHE A 229 11.82 -0.12 14.70
CA PHE A 229 12.48 -0.61 15.92
C PHE A 229 13.23 -1.91 15.65
N HIS A 230 12.59 -2.89 15.01
CA HIS A 230 13.23 -4.16 14.67
C HIS A 230 14.42 -3.96 13.72
N VAL A 231 14.28 -3.15 12.67
CA VAL A 231 15.37 -2.84 11.72
C VAL A 231 16.51 -2.11 12.42
N SER A 232 16.22 -1.16 13.31
CA SER A 232 17.25 -0.47 14.10
C SER A 232 17.99 -1.44 15.03
N CYS A 233 17.27 -2.35 15.69
CA CYS A 233 17.87 -3.41 16.50
C CYS A 233 18.75 -4.35 15.67
N SER A 234 18.31 -4.77 14.48
CA SER A 234 19.10 -5.63 13.58
C SER A 234 20.34 -4.92 13.05
N MET A 235 20.25 -3.62 12.67
CA MET A 235 21.40 -2.82 12.26
C MET A 235 22.38 -2.59 13.41
N PHE A 236 21.88 -2.38 14.63
CA PHE A 236 22.71 -2.25 15.82
C PHE A 236 23.47 -3.55 16.09
N HIS A 237 22.79 -4.70 16.04
CA HIS A 237 23.43 -6.01 16.18
C HIS A 237 24.50 -6.25 15.11
N TYR A 238 24.23 -5.86 13.85
CA TYR A 238 25.18 -5.99 12.74
C TYR A 238 26.41 -5.09 12.92
N LYS A 239 26.23 -3.83 13.34
CA LYS A 239 27.36 -2.91 13.64
C LYS A 239 28.19 -3.38 14.82
N THR A 240 27.55 -3.90 15.87
CA THR A 240 28.27 -4.44 17.05
C THR A 240 29.05 -5.71 16.69
N PHE A 241 28.51 -6.58 15.83
CA PHE A 241 29.20 -7.78 15.37
C PHE A 241 30.42 -7.45 14.48
N ASN A 242 30.33 -6.41 13.63
CA ASN A 242 31.45 -5.97 12.79
C ASN A 242 32.50 -5.11 13.52
N GLN A 243 32.25 -4.71 14.77
CA GLN A 243 33.27 -4.10 15.64
C GLN A 243 33.98 -5.12 16.54
N LEU A 244 33.49 -6.36 16.59
CA LEU A 244 34.04 -7.47 17.38
C LEU A 244 34.91 -8.44 16.54
N ILE A 245 35.07 -8.18 15.24
CA ILE A 245 36.00 -8.85 14.31
C ILE A 245 37.05 -7.81 13.90
#